data_AF-A0AAV0JXD4-F1
#
_entry.id   AF-A0AAV0JXD4-F1
#
_cell.length_a   1.000
_cell.length_b   1.000
_cell.length_c   1.000
_cell.angle_alpha   90.00
_cell.angle_beta   90.00
_cell.angle_gamma   90.00
#
_symmetry.space_group_name_H-M   'P 1'
#
loop_
_entity.id
_entity.type
_entity.pdbx_description
1 polymer ?
#
loop_
_entity_poly.entity_id
_entity_poly.type
_entity_poly.pdbx_seq_one_letter_code
_entity_poly.pdbx_strand_id
1 'polypeptide(L)'
;GTAGCPLAATLSQNATVLVLERGGSPYGDPNITSEDGVINARARVLGGGSCLNAGFYSRAEADYIRDVGWNSELAKQSYEWVEKKVAFQPPMKQWQSAHMYGTKVGGSIFDTAGHRHTAADLLDYANPDGLTVLLKATAHKVLFHTDSTGAKHRAYLNSGAHNEIIISAGSLGSPQLLILSGVGPVDQLKAHNITVVLDQPMVGQLMSDNPMNAVFVPSPVPVEVSLIEVVGITHFGSYIEAASGANFGSFPDNDYGLFSPKVRTPQPTTQFYINLRQILTFIPKSSRSVSCRRSRQSRGRQRP
;
A
#
# COMPACT_ATOMS: atom_id res chain seq x y z
N GLY A 1 -2.32 -4.35 6.59
CA GLY A 1 -1.53 -3.99 5.38
C GLY A 1 -0.74 -2.70 5.56
N THR A 2 -0.02 -2.24 4.52
CA THR A 2 0.98 -1.16 4.58
C THR A 2 0.49 0.15 5.23
N ALA A 3 -0.70 0.63 4.85
CA ALA A 3 -1.30 1.82 5.48
C ALA A 3 -2.06 1.49 6.77
N GLY A 4 -2.70 0.31 6.83
CA GLY A 4 -3.57 -0.07 7.93
C GLY A 4 -2.83 -0.33 9.25
N CYS A 5 -1.63 -0.90 9.21
CA CYS A 5 -0.85 -1.18 10.42
C CYS A 5 -0.42 0.10 11.16
N PRO A 6 0.27 1.09 10.55
CA PRO A 6 0.63 2.32 11.24
C PRO A 6 -0.59 3.16 11.65
N LEU A 7 -1.66 3.13 10.87
CA LEU A 7 -2.93 3.76 11.25
C LEU A 7 -3.48 3.15 12.55
N ALA A 8 -3.55 1.82 12.63
CA ALA A 8 -4.05 1.13 13.81
C ALA A 8 -3.18 1.38 15.05
N ALA A 9 -1.85 1.37 14.89
CA ALA A 9 -0.92 1.70 15.97
C ALA A 9 -1.07 3.14 16.48
N THR A 10 -1.36 4.08 15.57
CA THR A 10 -1.60 5.49 15.92
C THR A 10 -2.93 5.66 16.65
N LEU A 11 -4.01 5.06 16.14
CA LEU A 11 -5.33 5.18 16.74
C LEU A 11 -5.42 4.47 18.11
N SER A 12 -4.70 3.36 18.29
CA SER A 12 -4.75 2.59 19.54
C SER A 12 -4.21 3.35 20.75
N GLN A 13 -3.45 4.43 20.53
CA GLN A 13 -2.98 5.29 21.63
C GLN A 13 -4.14 5.90 22.43
N ASN A 14 -5.24 6.24 21.77
CA ASN A 14 -6.35 6.99 22.36
C ASN A 14 -7.74 6.36 22.11
N ALA A 15 -7.80 5.21 21.43
CA ALA A 15 -9.04 4.52 21.10
C ALA A 15 -8.85 3.00 21.15
N THR A 16 -9.96 2.26 21.28
CA THR A 16 -9.96 0.81 21.08
C THR A 16 -10.10 0.51 19.59
N VAL A 17 -9.15 -0.22 19.02
CA VAL A 17 -9.04 -0.49 17.59
C VAL A 17 -9.13 -1.99 17.34
N LEU A 18 -10.00 -2.38 16.40
CA LEU A 18 -10.08 -3.73 15.86
C LEU A 18 -9.54 -3.75 14.42
N VAL A 19 -8.51 -4.55 14.18
CA VAL A 19 -7.94 -4.78 12.84
C VAL A 19 -8.38 -6.14 12.34
N LEU A 20 -8.95 -6.19 11.13
CA LEU A 20 -9.30 -7.41 10.43
C LEU A 20 -8.34 -7.61 9.25
N GLU A 21 -7.57 -8.69 9.27
CA GLU A 21 -6.65 -9.06 8.19
C GLU A 21 -7.02 -10.45 7.65
N ARG A 22 -7.24 -10.53 6.34
CA ARG A 22 -7.62 -11.79 5.66
C ARG A 22 -6.48 -12.81 5.60
N GLY A 23 -5.25 -12.35 5.76
CA GLY A 23 -4.03 -13.16 5.75
C GLY A 23 -3.61 -13.71 7.11
N GLY A 24 -2.53 -14.49 7.09
CA GLY A 24 -1.87 -15.00 8.29
C GLY A 24 -0.89 -14.01 8.92
N SER A 25 -0.11 -14.51 9.89
CA SER A 25 1.00 -13.79 10.51
C SER A 25 2.19 -13.73 9.55
N PRO A 26 2.94 -12.60 9.47
CA PRO A 26 4.20 -12.53 8.73
C PRO A 26 5.34 -13.24 9.46
N TYR A 27 5.16 -13.57 10.75
CA TYR A 27 6.15 -14.27 11.57
C TYR A 27 5.86 -15.77 11.60
N GLY A 28 6.91 -16.59 11.46
CA GLY A 28 6.84 -18.05 11.60
C GLY A 28 6.54 -18.83 10.31
N ASP A 29 6.32 -18.16 9.17
CA ASP A 29 6.18 -18.80 7.85
C ASP A 29 7.08 -18.10 6.81
N PRO A 30 8.13 -18.76 6.29
CA PRO A 30 9.03 -18.18 5.30
C PRO A 30 8.41 -18.10 3.89
N ASN A 31 7.26 -18.74 3.63
CA ASN A 31 6.63 -18.84 2.31
C ASN A 31 5.28 -18.11 2.28
N ILE A 32 5.31 -16.79 2.35
CA ILE A 32 4.10 -15.98 2.09
C ILE A 32 3.79 -16.08 0.59
N THR A 33 2.71 -16.78 0.24
CA THR A 33 2.33 -17.05 -1.16
C THR A 33 1.07 -16.24 -1.52
N SER A 34 1.03 -15.64 -2.71
CA SER A 34 -0.16 -14.96 -3.23
C SER A 34 -1.07 -16.00 -3.87
N GLU A 35 -2.31 -16.15 -3.40
CA GLU A 35 -3.29 -17.13 -3.91
C GLU A 35 -4.31 -16.51 -4.89
N ASP A 36 -4.19 -15.21 -5.21
CA ASP A 36 -5.31 -14.46 -5.78
C ASP A 36 -5.47 -14.65 -7.31
N GLY A 37 -4.69 -15.50 -7.98
CA GLY A 37 -4.87 -15.85 -9.40
C GLY A 37 -4.72 -14.68 -10.39
N VAL A 38 -4.17 -13.55 -9.94
CA VAL A 38 -3.85 -12.38 -10.76
C VAL A 38 -2.35 -12.41 -11.06
N ILE A 39 -1.95 -12.22 -12.32
CA ILE A 39 -0.54 -12.17 -12.77
C ILE A 39 0.26 -11.03 -12.09
N ASN A 40 -0.42 -10.17 -11.32
CA ASN A 40 0.14 -9.18 -10.42
C ASN A 40 -0.08 -9.61 -8.96
N ALA A 41 0.98 -9.96 -8.24
CA ALA A 41 0.88 -10.55 -6.92
C ALA A 41 0.40 -9.55 -5.86
N ARG A 42 -0.62 -9.93 -5.11
CA ARG A 42 -1.14 -9.17 -3.97
C ARG A 42 -0.83 -9.89 -2.66
N ALA A 43 -0.41 -9.12 -1.66
CA ALA A 43 -0.19 -9.67 -0.33
C ALA A 43 -1.49 -10.12 0.35
N ARG A 44 -1.40 -11.28 1.01
CA ARG A 44 -2.42 -11.87 1.88
C ARG A 44 -1.80 -12.25 3.22
N VAL A 45 -1.31 -11.25 3.95
CA VAL A 45 -0.58 -11.39 5.21
C VAL A 45 -0.67 -10.08 6.00
N LEU A 46 -0.63 -10.15 7.34
CA LEU A 46 -0.50 -8.95 8.17
C LEU A 46 0.80 -8.20 7.81
N GLY A 47 0.71 -6.88 7.66
CA GLY A 47 1.74 -6.03 7.04
C GLY A 47 1.49 -5.76 5.55
N GLY A 48 0.79 -6.65 4.83
CA GLY A 48 0.41 -6.45 3.44
C GLY A 48 1.62 -6.41 2.50
N GLY A 49 1.61 -5.48 1.54
CA GLY A 49 2.63 -5.43 0.46
C GLY A 49 4.07 -5.32 0.97
N SER A 50 4.31 -4.72 2.14
CA SER A 50 5.65 -4.61 2.73
C SER A 50 6.29 -5.97 3.07
N CYS A 51 5.49 -7.02 3.21
CA CYS A 51 5.98 -8.36 3.50
C CYS A 51 6.51 -9.09 2.26
N LEU A 52 6.12 -8.65 1.06
CA LEU A 52 6.38 -9.34 -0.20
C LEU A 52 7.11 -8.47 -1.24
N ASN A 53 7.15 -7.16 -1.04
CA ASN A 53 7.77 -6.24 -1.99
C ASN A 53 9.30 -6.41 -2.04
N ALA A 54 9.93 -5.73 -2.98
CA ALA A 54 11.38 -5.75 -3.15
C ALA A 54 12.16 -4.99 -2.06
N GLY A 55 11.46 -4.32 -1.14
CA GLY A 55 12.04 -3.73 0.07
C GLY A 55 12.70 -2.36 -0.08
N PHE A 56 12.64 -1.71 -1.24
CA PHE A 56 13.10 -0.32 -1.36
C PHE A 56 12.22 0.64 -0.55
N TYR A 57 12.85 1.66 0.03
CA TYR A 57 12.19 2.72 0.80
C TYR A 57 12.55 4.10 0.21
N SER A 58 11.54 4.93 -0.01
CA SER A 58 11.73 6.32 -0.41
C SER A 58 10.59 7.20 0.12
N ARG A 59 10.90 8.48 0.36
CA ARG A 59 9.89 9.52 0.60
C ARG A 59 9.29 10.00 -0.71
N ALA A 60 8.02 10.41 -0.65
CA ALA A 60 7.40 11.12 -1.76
C ALA A 60 8.10 12.47 -2.01
N GLU A 61 7.97 12.99 -3.23
CA GLU A 61 8.48 14.31 -3.59
C GLU A 61 7.77 15.40 -2.78
N ALA A 62 8.52 16.43 -2.37
CA ALA A 62 7.95 17.56 -1.63
C ALA A 62 6.84 18.28 -2.42
N ASP A 63 7.02 18.39 -3.73
CA ASP A 63 6.05 18.99 -4.65
C ASP A 63 4.74 18.19 -4.69
N TYR A 64 4.82 16.85 -4.71
CA TYR A 64 3.63 16.01 -4.58
C TYR A 64 2.87 16.27 -3.27
N ILE A 65 3.58 16.31 -2.13
CA ILE A 65 2.97 16.58 -0.81
C ILE A 65 2.24 17.94 -0.80
N ARG A 66 2.86 18.96 -1.41
CA ARG A 66 2.27 20.30 -1.56
C ARG A 66 1.04 20.27 -2.46
N ASP A 67 1.13 19.61 -3.61
CA ASP A 67 0.09 19.61 -4.64
C ASP A 67 -1.19 18.88 -4.18
N VAL A 68 -1.05 17.82 -3.36
CA VAL A 68 -2.21 17.14 -2.74
C VAL A 68 -2.74 17.86 -1.49
N GLY A 69 -2.11 18.94 -1.05
CA GLY A 69 -2.54 19.77 0.08
C GLY A 69 -2.32 19.12 1.45
N TRP A 70 -1.35 18.22 1.58
CA TRP A 70 -1.01 17.61 2.87
C TRP A 70 -0.16 18.55 3.73
N ASN A 71 -0.30 18.43 5.06
CA ASN A 71 0.56 19.16 5.99
C ASN A 71 1.99 18.60 5.90
N SER A 72 2.90 19.39 5.33
CA SER A 72 4.27 18.96 5.05
C SER A 72 5.07 18.63 6.32
N GLU A 73 4.81 19.34 7.42
CA GLU A 73 5.49 19.09 8.69
C GLU A 73 5.02 17.77 9.31
N LEU A 74 3.71 17.53 9.33
CA LEU A 74 3.15 16.26 9.81
C LEU A 74 3.58 15.08 8.91
N ALA A 75 3.65 15.28 7.60
CA ALA A 75 4.14 14.27 6.66
C ALA A 75 5.62 13.93 6.96
N LYS A 76 6.47 14.93 7.17
CA LYS A 76 7.86 14.74 7.55
C LYS A 76 7.99 13.98 8.88
N GLN A 77 7.25 14.38 9.91
CA GLN A 77 7.25 13.70 11.21
C GLN A 77 6.77 12.25 11.10
N SER A 78 5.79 11.99 10.24
CA SER A 78 5.31 10.63 9.97
C SER A 78 6.36 9.77 9.28
N TYR A 79 7.10 10.33 8.31
CA TYR A 79 8.24 9.63 7.70
C TYR A 79 9.30 9.27 8.74
N GLU A 80 9.72 10.22 9.56
CA GLU A 80 10.73 10.00 10.60
C GLU A 80 10.26 8.98 11.65
N TRP A 81 8.97 8.93 11.94
CA TRP A 81 8.40 7.90 12.83
C TRP A 81 8.48 6.50 12.23
N VAL A 82 8.14 6.34 10.94
CA VAL A 82 8.27 5.06 10.22
C VAL A 82 9.74 4.62 10.11
N GLU A 83 10.62 5.55 9.74
CA GLU A 83 12.04 5.29 9.49
C GLU A 83 12.77 4.75 10.71
N LYS A 84 12.38 5.14 11.93
CA LYS A 84 12.95 4.62 13.18
C LYS A 84 12.85 3.10 13.34
N LYS A 85 11.90 2.47 12.66
CA LYS A 85 11.60 1.04 12.85
C LYS A 85 11.85 0.21 11.60
N VAL A 86 11.49 0.72 10.42
CA VAL A 86 11.39 -0.11 9.21
C VAL A 86 12.25 0.37 8.05
N ALA A 87 13.04 1.43 8.18
CA ALA A 87 13.90 1.92 7.09
C ALA A 87 15.37 2.00 7.54
N PHE A 88 16.24 1.39 6.76
CA PHE A 88 17.66 1.24 7.02
C PHE A 88 18.47 1.73 5.83
N GLN A 89 19.70 2.16 6.09
CA GLN A 89 20.65 2.47 5.03
C GLN A 89 21.18 1.16 4.44
N PRO A 90 21.02 0.91 3.13
CA PRO A 90 21.54 -0.31 2.52
C PRO A 90 23.08 -0.29 2.46
N PRO A 91 23.76 -1.44 2.60
CA PRO A 91 25.18 -1.54 2.34
C PRO A 91 25.45 -1.35 0.84
N MET A 92 26.25 -0.33 0.48
CA MET A 92 26.65 -0.08 -0.91
C MET A 92 27.61 -1.19 -1.37
N LYS A 93 27.20 -2.02 -2.33
CA LYS A 93 28.09 -3.04 -2.93
C LYS A 93 28.75 -2.52 -4.22
N GLN A 94 29.69 -3.29 -4.75
CA GLN A 94 30.58 -2.85 -5.83
C GLN A 94 29.87 -2.40 -7.11
N TRP A 95 28.68 -2.93 -7.39
CA TRP A 95 27.90 -2.50 -8.56
C TRP A 95 27.09 -1.23 -8.27
N GLN A 96 26.59 -1.06 -7.03
CA GLN A 96 25.91 0.16 -6.62
C GLN A 96 26.84 1.38 -6.55
N SER A 97 28.14 1.17 -6.39
CA SER A 97 29.11 2.27 -6.38
C SER A 97 29.43 2.87 -7.76
N ALA A 98 28.91 2.29 -8.86
CA ALA A 98 29.00 2.86 -10.21
C ALA A 98 28.09 4.09 -10.44
N HIS A 99 27.60 4.68 -9.35
CA HIS A 99 26.67 5.81 -9.27
C HIS A 99 27.20 7.07 -9.98
N MET A 100 26.46 7.60 -10.95
CA MET A 100 26.77 8.88 -11.62
C MET A 100 25.99 10.05 -11.01
N TYR A 101 26.35 11.28 -11.34
CA TYR A 101 25.59 12.48 -10.95
C TYR A 101 24.14 12.41 -11.46
N GLY A 102 23.14 12.68 -10.60
CA GLY A 102 21.70 12.52 -10.88
C GLY A 102 21.05 11.27 -10.26
N THR A 103 21.79 10.54 -9.44
CA THR A 103 21.40 9.21 -8.96
C THR A 103 21.08 9.24 -7.46
N LYS A 104 19.96 8.66 -7.00
CA LYS A 104 19.52 8.67 -5.59
C LYS A 104 19.58 7.27 -4.99
N VAL A 105 20.37 7.06 -3.94
CA VAL A 105 20.30 5.84 -3.12
C VAL A 105 19.11 5.95 -2.17
N GLY A 106 18.16 5.03 -2.28
CA GLY A 106 17.02 4.92 -1.37
C GLY A 106 17.37 4.22 -0.05
N GLY A 107 16.42 4.20 0.89
CA GLY A 107 16.52 3.30 2.04
C GLY A 107 16.12 1.87 1.64
N SER A 108 16.33 0.93 2.55
CA SER A 108 15.84 -0.44 2.46
C SER A 108 15.05 -0.80 3.70
N ILE A 109 14.03 -1.64 3.57
CA ILE A 109 13.33 -2.22 4.74
C ILE A 109 14.03 -3.49 5.25
N PHE A 110 15.12 -3.90 4.59
CA PHE A 110 16.01 -4.94 5.09
C PHE A 110 17.12 -4.31 5.93
N ASP A 111 17.35 -4.85 7.12
CA ASP A 111 18.47 -4.43 7.96
C ASP A 111 19.81 -5.00 7.48
N THR A 112 20.90 -4.63 8.17
CA THR A 112 22.26 -5.08 7.82
C THR A 112 22.48 -6.58 7.98
N ALA A 113 21.62 -7.27 8.72
CA ALA A 113 21.63 -8.73 8.85
C ALA A 113 20.76 -9.42 7.78
N GLY A 114 20.08 -8.64 6.93
CA GLY A 114 19.19 -9.13 5.89
C GLY A 114 17.79 -9.47 6.39
N HIS A 115 17.42 -9.11 7.62
CA HIS A 115 16.06 -9.32 8.11
C HIS A 115 15.13 -8.26 7.51
N ARG A 116 13.97 -8.70 7.04
CA ARG A 116 12.92 -7.82 6.54
C ARG A 116 12.14 -7.22 7.70
N HIS A 117 12.05 -5.90 7.74
CA HIS A 117 11.14 -5.16 8.60
C HIS A 117 9.93 -4.68 7.77
N THR A 118 8.73 -4.82 8.30
CA THR A 118 7.47 -4.62 7.56
C THR A 118 6.55 -3.64 8.28
N ALA A 119 5.47 -3.22 7.62
CA ALA A 119 4.46 -2.40 8.26
C ALA A 119 3.83 -3.08 9.50
N ALA A 120 3.89 -4.42 9.62
CA ALA A 120 3.42 -5.11 10.82
C ALA A 120 4.27 -4.77 12.04
N ASP A 121 5.57 -4.52 11.89
CA ASP A 121 6.47 -4.18 13.01
C ASP A 121 6.15 -2.80 13.61
N LEU A 122 5.44 -1.94 12.88
CA LEU A 122 4.93 -0.67 13.41
C LEU A 122 3.81 -0.88 14.44
N LEU A 123 3.21 -2.07 14.50
CA LEU A 123 2.27 -2.42 15.57
C LEU A 123 2.96 -2.57 16.93
N ASP A 124 4.29 -2.68 17.00
CA ASP A 124 5.03 -2.61 18.26
C ASP A 124 4.85 -1.27 18.97
N TYR A 125 4.50 -0.22 18.23
CA TYR A 125 4.18 1.09 18.81
C TYR A 125 2.73 1.19 19.29
N ALA A 126 1.88 0.20 19.04
CA ALA A 126 0.49 0.22 19.47
C ALA A 126 0.37 0.08 20.99
N ASN A 127 -0.70 0.65 21.55
CA ASN A 127 -1.13 0.29 22.90
C ASN A 127 -1.67 -1.16 22.89
N PRO A 128 -1.09 -2.11 23.64
CA PRO A 128 -1.52 -3.51 23.63
C PRO A 128 -2.95 -3.69 24.19
N ASP A 129 -3.38 -2.85 25.12
CA ASP A 129 -4.75 -2.90 25.67
C ASP A 129 -5.77 -2.22 24.73
N GLY A 130 -5.27 -1.38 23.81
CA GLY A 130 -6.07 -0.61 22.86
C GLY A 130 -6.20 -1.26 21.48
N LEU A 131 -5.49 -2.35 21.19
CA LEU A 131 -5.43 -2.95 19.86
C LEU A 131 -5.77 -4.44 19.89
N THR A 132 -6.78 -4.85 19.13
CA THR A 132 -7.06 -6.25 18.81
C THR A 132 -6.84 -6.50 17.32
N VAL A 133 -6.06 -7.53 16.98
CA VAL A 133 -5.80 -7.92 15.59
C VAL A 133 -6.36 -9.33 15.35
N LEU A 134 -7.30 -9.45 14.42
CA LEU A 134 -7.83 -10.73 13.96
C LEU A 134 -7.19 -11.11 12.63
N LEU A 135 -6.44 -12.20 12.64
CA LEU A 135 -5.85 -12.81 11.45
C LEU A 135 -6.81 -13.81 10.83
N LYS A 136 -6.62 -14.11 9.54
CA LYS A 136 -7.50 -14.98 8.73
C LYS A 136 -8.98 -14.53 8.80
N ALA A 137 -9.20 -13.23 9.01
CA ALA A 137 -10.50 -12.60 9.15
C ALA A 137 -10.87 -11.86 7.85
N THR A 138 -11.66 -12.51 7.01
CA THR A 138 -12.12 -11.91 5.75
C THR A 138 -13.30 -10.98 6.01
N ALA A 139 -13.11 -9.68 5.81
CA ALA A 139 -14.20 -8.71 5.77
C ALA A 139 -14.94 -8.79 4.43
N HIS A 140 -16.23 -9.13 4.47
CA HIS A 140 -17.05 -9.34 3.27
C HIS A 140 -17.83 -8.09 2.85
N LYS A 141 -18.28 -7.29 3.84
CA LYS A 141 -19.15 -6.13 3.61
C LYS A 141 -19.14 -5.20 4.83
N VAL A 142 -19.15 -3.89 4.59
CA VAL A 142 -19.60 -2.88 5.56
C VAL A 142 -21.13 -2.82 5.54
N LEU A 143 -21.74 -2.95 6.71
CA LEU A 143 -23.18 -2.87 6.90
C LEU A 143 -23.61 -1.42 7.13
N PHE A 144 -24.75 -1.01 6.55
CA PHE A 144 -25.29 0.34 6.68
C PHE A 144 -26.73 0.30 7.20
N HIS A 145 -27.05 1.24 8.09
CA HIS A 145 -28.41 1.61 8.45
C HIS A 145 -29.01 2.50 7.37
N THR A 146 -30.26 2.23 7.02
CA THR A 146 -31.12 3.15 6.28
C THR A 146 -31.96 3.90 7.29
N ASP A 147 -31.89 5.24 7.31
CA ASP A 147 -32.85 6.01 8.11
C ASP A 147 -34.26 5.92 7.51
N SER A 148 -35.28 6.24 8.31
CA SER A 148 -36.69 6.21 7.89
C SER A 148 -37.03 7.12 6.70
N THR A 149 -36.10 8.00 6.32
CA THR A 149 -36.20 8.90 5.17
C THR A 149 -35.43 8.41 3.94
N GLY A 150 -34.69 7.30 4.05
CA GLY A 150 -33.85 6.74 2.99
C GLY A 150 -32.63 7.61 2.62
N ALA A 151 -32.31 8.64 3.41
CA ALA A 151 -31.43 9.73 2.99
C ALA A 151 -30.03 9.69 3.62
N LYS A 152 -29.86 8.99 4.76
CA LYS A 152 -28.54 8.81 5.39
C LYS A 152 -28.24 7.34 5.59
N HIS A 153 -27.35 6.85 4.75
CA HIS A 153 -26.72 5.55 4.92
C HIS A 153 -25.56 5.69 5.92
N ARG A 154 -25.78 5.33 7.18
CA ARG A 154 -24.74 5.35 8.22
C ARG A 154 -24.24 3.93 8.44
N ALA A 155 -22.93 3.72 8.47
CA ALA A 155 -22.40 2.40 8.79
C ALA A 155 -22.87 1.93 10.17
N TYR A 156 -23.09 0.62 10.33
CA TYR A 156 -23.37 0.00 11.62
C TYR A 156 -22.11 0.07 12.48
N LEU A 157 -22.21 0.73 13.64
CA LEU A 157 -21.09 0.99 14.54
C LEU A 157 -21.51 0.65 15.97
N ASN A 158 -20.54 0.37 16.84
CA ASN A 158 -20.79 0.25 18.28
C ASN A 158 -21.40 1.54 18.85
N SER A 159 -22.07 1.43 19.98
CA SER A 159 -22.54 2.59 20.74
C SER A 159 -21.35 3.45 21.18
N GLY A 160 -21.46 4.76 20.98
CA GLY A 160 -20.39 5.72 21.26
C GLY A 160 -20.33 6.83 20.23
N ALA A 161 -19.88 8.01 20.64
CA ALA A 161 -19.57 9.09 19.72
C ALA A 161 -18.24 8.79 19.01
N HIS A 162 -18.09 9.25 17.77
CA HIS A 162 -16.82 9.19 17.00
C HIS A 162 -16.31 7.79 16.61
N ASN A 163 -17.16 6.76 16.64
CA ASN A 163 -16.82 5.46 16.05
C ASN A 163 -16.76 5.57 14.52
N GLU A 164 -15.79 4.90 13.90
CA GLU A 164 -15.55 4.94 12.46
C GLU A 164 -15.16 3.56 11.91
N ILE A 165 -15.42 3.34 10.62
CA ILE A 165 -14.86 2.20 9.87
C ILE A 165 -13.91 2.78 8.83
N ILE A 166 -12.66 2.31 8.86
CA ILE A 166 -11.63 2.73 7.91
C ILE A 166 -11.25 1.54 7.04
N ILE A 167 -11.45 1.66 5.73
CA ILE A 167 -11.10 0.61 4.77
C ILE A 167 -9.66 0.82 4.27
N SER A 168 -8.74 0.01 4.77
CA SER A 168 -7.33 -0.02 4.35
C SER A 168 -6.97 -1.30 3.58
N ALA A 169 -7.85 -1.75 2.70
CA ALA A 169 -7.75 -3.03 1.99
C ALA A 169 -6.91 -2.98 0.70
N GLY A 170 -6.29 -1.84 0.39
CA GLY A 170 -5.43 -1.63 -0.78
C GLY A 170 -6.21 -1.25 -2.05
N SER A 171 -5.50 -0.92 -3.13
CA SER A 171 -6.07 -0.38 -4.38
C SER A 171 -7.09 -1.31 -5.05
N LEU A 172 -6.96 -2.63 -4.88
CA LEU A 172 -7.92 -3.62 -5.39
C LEU A 172 -9.01 -3.96 -4.35
N GLY A 173 -8.63 -4.17 -3.09
CA GLY A 173 -9.56 -4.63 -2.06
C GLY A 173 -10.52 -3.56 -1.57
N SER A 174 -10.08 -2.31 -1.47
CA SER A 174 -10.92 -1.20 -1.00
C SER A 174 -12.12 -0.94 -1.92
N PRO A 175 -11.95 -0.75 -3.25
CA PRO A 175 -13.11 -0.56 -4.14
C PRO A 175 -13.99 -1.82 -4.21
N GLN A 176 -13.41 -3.02 -4.19
CA GLN A 176 -14.20 -4.26 -4.14
C GLN A 176 -15.11 -4.30 -2.91
N LEU A 177 -14.56 -4.02 -1.72
CA LEU A 177 -15.33 -4.03 -0.47
C LEU A 177 -16.43 -2.96 -0.48
N LEU A 178 -16.14 -1.76 -1.01
CA LEU A 178 -17.14 -0.69 -1.17
C LEU A 178 -18.28 -1.11 -2.12
N ILE A 179 -17.97 -1.70 -3.27
CA ILE A 179 -18.97 -2.16 -4.24
C ILE A 179 -19.84 -3.27 -3.63
N LEU A 180 -19.23 -4.28 -2.98
CA LEU A 180 -19.96 -5.33 -2.26
C LEU A 180 -20.81 -4.77 -1.11
N SER A 181 -20.40 -3.63 -0.57
CA SER A 181 -21.12 -2.82 0.40
C SER A 181 -22.31 -2.03 -0.15
N GLY A 182 -22.50 -1.98 -1.47
CA GLY A 182 -23.53 -1.16 -2.09
C GLY A 182 -23.11 0.29 -2.35
N VAL A 183 -21.82 0.61 -2.21
CA VAL A 183 -21.24 1.94 -2.48
C VAL A 183 -20.40 1.86 -3.76
N GLY A 184 -20.94 2.33 -4.87
CA GLY A 184 -20.30 2.21 -6.19
C GLY A 184 -21.22 2.62 -7.34
N PRO A 185 -20.82 2.40 -8.60
CA PRO A 185 -21.62 2.79 -9.76
C PRO A 185 -22.98 2.09 -9.75
N VAL A 186 -24.07 2.87 -9.78
CA VAL A 186 -25.45 2.34 -9.65
C VAL A 186 -25.78 1.23 -10.66
N ASP A 187 -25.35 1.35 -11.91
CA ASP A 187 -25.65 0.36 -12.95
C ASP A 187 -24.93 -0.97 -12.69
N GLN A 188 -23.67 -0.91 -12.24
CA GLN A 188 -22.91 -2.09 -11.85
C GLN A 188 -23.54 -2.76 -10.63
N LEU A 189 -23.93 -1.99 -9.61
CA LEU A 189 -24.58 -2.52 -8.41
C LEU A 189 -25.89 -3.25 -8.76
N LYS A 190 -26.73 -2.64 -9.60
CA LYS A 190 -27.99 -3.25 -10.08
C LYS A 190 -27.75 -4.51 -10.90
N ALA A 191 -26.78 -4.49 -11.83
CA ALA A 191 -26.45 -5.64 -12.66
C ALA A 191 -26.05 -6.88 -11.84
N HIS A 192 -25.51 -6.68 -10.64
CA HIS A 192 -25.11 -7.75 -9.72
C HIS A 192 -26.10 -7.99 -8.56
N ASN A 193 -27.32 -7.44 -8.63
CA ASN A 193 -28.34 -7.55 -7.58
C ASN A 193 -27.86 -7.07 -6.19
N ILE A 194 -26.96 -6.07 -6.16
CA ILE A 194 -26.49 -5.45 -4.92
C ILE A 194 -27.39 -4.27 -4.58
N THR A 195 -27.93 -4.26 -3.36
CA THR A 195 -28.69 -3.11 -2.85
C THR A 195 -27.83 -1.86 -2.86
N VAL A 196 -28.30 -0.84 -3.59
CA VAL A 196 -27.61 0.45 -3.69
C VAL A 196 -27.73 1.19 -2.37
N VAL A 197 -26.60 1.38 -1.71
CA VAL A 197 -26.45 2.23 -0.53
C VAL A 197 -26.08 3.64 -0.96
N LEU A 198 -25.13 3.79 -1.88
CA LEU A 198 -24.76 5.11 -2.39
C LEU A 198 -24.22 4.96 -3.81
N ASP A 199 -24.81 5.70 -4.74
CA ASP A 199 -24.26 5.83 -6.08
C ASP A 199 -22.96 6.64 -6.03
N GLN A 200 -21.85 5.98 -6.32
CA GLN A 200 -20.52 6.56 -6.38
C GLN A 200 -19.83 6.07 -7.66
N PRO A 201 -20.01 6.77 -8.79
CA PRO A 201 -19.58 6.30 -10.10
C PRO A 201 -18.05 6.15 -10.23
N MET A 202 -17.27 6.82 -9.36
CA MET A 202 -15.80 6.76 -9.39
C MET A 202 -15.21 5.59 -8.60
N VAL A 203 -16.00 4.85 -7.81
CA VAL A 203 -15.47 3.71 -7.05
C VAL A 203 -15.06 2.60 -8.01
N GLY A 204 -13.81 2.14 -7.90
CA GLY A 204 -13.23 1.13 -8.79
C GLY A 204 -12.75 1.66 -10.14
N GLN A 205 -12.92 2.97 -10.40
CA GLN A 205 -12.44 3.63 -11.62
C GLN A 205 -11.04 4.22 -11.43
N LEU A 206 -10.41 4.67 -12.53
CA LEU A 206 -9.10 5.32 -12.55
C LEU A 206 -7.97 4.48 -11.91
N MET A 207 -8.08 3.16 -11.94
CA MET A 207 -6.99 2.28 -11.54
C MET A 207 -5.80 2.50 -12.46
N SER A 208 -4.64 2.69 -11.85
CA SER A 208 -3.38 2.92 -12.56
C SER A 208 -2.35 1.94 -12.05
N ASP A 209 -1.56 1.39 -12.97
CA ASP A 209 -0.38 0.58 -12.67
C ASP A 209 0.78 1.11 -13.50
N ASN A 210 1.92 1.32 -12.85
CA ASN A 210 3.07 1.92 -13.48
C ASN A 210 3.74 0.88 -14.38
N PRO A 211 3.95 1.17 -15.68
CA PRO A 211 4.60 0.21 -16.57
C PRO A 211 6.01 -0.08 -16.07
N MET A 212 6.37 -1.36 -16.08
CA MET A 212 7.70 -1.85 -15.78
C MET A 212 8.35 -2.29 -17.08
N ASN A 213 9.51 -1.70 -17.42
CA ASN A 213 10.32 -2.14 -18.55
C ASN A 213 11.66 -2.62 -18.04
N ALA A 214 12.00 -3.88 -18.33
CA ALA A 214 13.22 -4.51 -17.84
C ALA A 214 14.19 -4.81 -18.99
N VAL A 215 15.47 -4.54 -18.76
CA VAL A 215 16.59 -5.00 -19.57
C VAL A 215 17.39 -6.01 -18.74
N PHE A 216 17.50 -7.22 -19.28
CA PHE A 216 18.33 -8.27 -18.68
C PHE A 216 19.67 -8.28 -19.41
N VAL A 217 20.75 -8.02 -18.67
CA VAL A 217 22.11 -8.06 -19.23
C VAL A 217 22.79 -9.33 -18.72
N PRO A 218 23.21 -10.26 -19.58
CA PRO A 218 23.99 -11.41 -19.13
C PRO A 218 25.40 -10.97 -18.73
N SER A 219 25.91 -11.49 -17.62
CA SER A 219 27.29 -11.30 -17.17
C SER A 219 28.15 -12.50 -17.58
N PRO A 220 29.35 -12.31 -18.15
CA PRO A 220 30.28 -13.42 -18.42
C PRO A 220 30.87 -14.04 -17.14
N VAL A 221 30.73 -13.36 -16.00
CA VAL A 221 31.21 -13.81 -14.67
C VAL A 221 30.08 -13.73 -13.64
N PRO A 222 30.07 -14.59 -12.60
CA PRO A 222 29.12 -14.46 -11.51
C PRO A 222 29.14 -13.06 -10.88
N VAL A 223 27.95 -12.53 -10.62
CA VAL A 223 27.78 -11.20 -10.01
C VAL A 223 27.29 -11.36 -8.57
N GLU A 224 27.70 -10.44 -7.70
CA GLU A 224 27.21 -10.43 -6.33
C GLU A 224 25.68 -10.22 -6.32
N VAL A 225 24.97 -10.92 -5.44
CA VAL A 225 23.53 -10.73 -5.28
C VAL A 225 23.27 -9.38 -4.63
N SER A 226 22.51 -8.51 -5.29
CA SER A 226 22.00 -7.25 -4.74
C SER A 226 20.47 -7.22 -4.80
N LEU A 227 19.86 -6.60 -3.79
CA LEU A 227 18.42 -6.35 -3.78
C LEU A 227 18.08 -5.21 -4.74
N ILE A 228 16.80 -5.05 -5.07
CA ILE A 228 16.36 -3.95 -5.93
C ILE A 228 16.54 -2.63 -5.19
N GLU A 229 17.29 -1.74 -5.80
CA GLU A 229 17.52 -0.39 -5.30
C GLU A 229 17.27 0.64 -6.41
N VAL A 230 16.88 1.86 -6.02
CA VAL A 230 16.90 3.00 -6.94
C VAL A 230 18.35 3.38 -7.19
N VAL A 231 18.76 3.27 -8.44
CA VAL A 231 20.11 3.58 -8.96
C VAL A 231 20.03 4.66 -10.03
N GLY A 232 19.01 5.52 -10.01
CA GLY A 232 18.88 6.64 -10.94
C GLY A 232 17.52 7.28 -10.94
N ILE A 233 17.47 8.57 -11.26
CA ILE A 233 16.23 9.26 -11.63
C ILE A 233 16.50 9.99 -12.95
N THR A 234 15.70 9.72 -13.98
CA THR A 234 15.83 10.38 -15.28
C THR A 234 15.36 11.82 -15.18
N HIS A 235 15.80 12.68 -16.10
CA HIS A 235 15.35 14.09 -16.18
C HIS A 235 13.83 14.26 -16.40
N PHE A 236 13.13 13.19 -16.81
CA PHE A 236 11.68 13.16 -17.00
C PHE A 236 10.95 12.41 -15.87
N GLY A 237 11.62 12.17 -14.73
CA GLY A 237 11.00 11.68 -13.50
C GLY A 237 10.83 10.17 -13.38
N SER A 238 11.44 9.37 -14.25
CA SER A 238 11.43 7.91 -14.12
C SER A 238 12.55 7.44 -13.20
N TYR A 239 12.26 6.43 -12.40
CA TYR A 239 13.21 5.78 -11.51
C TYR A 239 13.90 4.64 -12.26
N ILE A 240 15.21 4.59 -12.13
CA ILE A 240 16.03 3.46 -12.57
C ILE A 240 16.22 2.57 -11.34
N GLU A 241 15.70 1.36 -11.43
CA GLU A 241 15.84 0.32 -10.42
C GLU A 241 16.84 -0.73 -10.93
N ALA A 242 17.72 -1.24 -10.08
CA ALA A 242 18.62 -2.31 -10.48
C ALA A 242 18.77 -3.37 -9.39
N ALA A 243 19.02 -4.59 -9.83
CA ALA A 243 19.42 -5.72 -9.00
C ALA A 243 20.40 -6.61 -9.77
N SER A 244 21.18 -7.40 -9.04
CA SER A 244 22.16 -8.33 -9.61
C SER A 244 22.06 -9.69 -8.94
N GLY A 245 22.48 -10.73 -9.64
CA GLY A 245 22.67 -12.07 -9.07
C GLY A 245 21.36 -12.84 -8.79
N ALA A 246 20.21 -12.36 -9.28
CA ALA A 246 18.93 -13.05 -9.19
C ALA A 246 18.56 -13.71 -10.54
N ASN A 247 18.05 -14.95 -10.48
CA ASN A 247 17.50 -15.66 -11.64
C ASN A 247 16.08 -15.18 -11.91
N PHE A 248 15.90 -14.29 -12.89
CA PHE A 248 14.57 -13.80 -13.29
C PHE A 248 13.89 -14.64 -14.38
N GLY A 249 14.56 -15.71 -14.85
CA GLY A 249 14.14 -16.52 -15.99
C GLY A 249 13.38 -17.82 -15.69
N SER A 250 13.25 -18.23 -14.42
CA SER A 250 12.50 -19.43 -14.03
C SER A 250 11.46 -19.07 -12.98
N PHE A 251 10.23 -18.82 -13.42
CA PHE A 251 9.05 -18.84 -12.56
C PHE A 251 8.58 -20.30 -12.48
N PRO A 252 8.68 -21.00 -11.34
CA PRO A 252 7.89 -22.22 -11.16
C PRO A 252 6.41 -21.85 -11.21
N ASP A 253 5.57 -22.72 -11.76
CA ASP A 253 4.14 -22.52 -12.08
C ASP A 253 3.22 -22.03 -10.93
N ASN A 254 3.73 -21.87 -9.70
CA ASN A 254 2.98 -21.42 -8.52
C ASN A 254 3.72 -20.38 -7.64
N ASP A 255 4.80 -19.76 -8.13
CA ASP A 255 5.57 -18.77 -7.36
C ASP A 255 5.31 -17.35 -7.88
N TYR A 256 4.20 -16.75 -7.44
CA TYR A 256 3.82 -15.38 -7.80
C TYR A 256 4.68 -14.31 -7.13
N GLY A 257 5.65 -14.68 -6.28
CA GLY A 257 6.58 -13.74 -5.66
C GLY A 257 7.69 -13.34 -6.63
N LEU A 258 7.48 -12.31 -7.45
CA LEU A 258 8.52 -11.80 -8.37
C LEU A 258 9.82 -11.38 -7.66
N PHE A 259 9.77 -11.12 -6.34
CA PHE A 259 10.85 -10.46 -5.57
C PHE A 259 11.05 -10.96 -4.13
N SER A 260 10.60 -12.16 -3.78
CA SER A 260 10.94 -12.76 -2.48
C SER A 260 12.25 -13.55 -2.63
N PRO A 261 13.39 -13.07 -2.11
CA PRO A 261 14.60 -13.89 -2.07
C PRO A 261 14.32 -15.10 -1.18
N LYS A 262 14.05 -16.26 -1.79
CA LYS A 262 14.13 -17.53 -1.07
C LYS A 262 15.59 -17.72 -0.75
N VAL A 263 15.94 -17.68 0.54
CA VAL A 263 17.25 -18.08 1.05
C VAL A 263 17.37 -19.60 0.86
N ARG A 264 17.56 -20.03 -0.38
CA ARG A 264 18.03 -21.37 -0.74
C ARG A 264 19.30 -21.16 -1.53
N THR A 265 20.39 -21.72 -1.00
CA THR A 265 21.74 -21.84 -1.55
C THR A 265 21.96 -21.05 -2.85
N PRO A 266 22.71 -19.93 -2.83
CA PRO A 266 22.93 -19.13 -4.02
C PRO A 266 23.69 -19.97 -5.04
N GLN A 267 23.01 -20.42 -6.08
CA GLN A 267 23.73 -20.75 -7.31
C GLN A 267 24.15 -19.41 -7.91
N PRO A 268 25.46 -19.19 -8.17
CA PRO A 268 25.91 -17.96 -8.78
C PRO A 268 25.24 -17.83 -10.16
N THR A 269 24.47 -16.76 -10.36
CA THR A 269 23.79 -16.50 -11.63
C THR A 269 24.57 -15.45 -12.42
N THR A 270 24.50 -15.55 -13.74
CA THR A 270 25.18 -14.69 -14.72
C THR A 270 24.22 -13.66 -15.30
N GLN A 271 23.33 -13.07 -14.49
CA GLN A 271 22.32 -12.12 -14.99
C GLN A 271 22.27 -10.84 -14.15
N PHE A 272 22.20 -9.72 -14.86
CA PHE A 272 21.89 -8.38 -14.36
C PHE A 272 20.45 -8.01 -14.72
N TYR A 273 19.85 -7.23 -13.84
CA TYR A 273 18.53 -6.66 -14.05
C TYR A 273 18.59 -5.15 -13.89
N ILE A 274 18.21 -4.44 -14.95
CA ILE A 274 17.98 -2.99 -14.92
C ILE A 274 16.53 -2.77 -15.33
N ASN A 275 15.81 -2.02 -14.50
CA ASN A 275 14.41 -1.71 -14.68
C ASN A 275 14.21 -0.20 -14.74
N LEU A 276 13.42 0.23 -15.71
CA LEU A 276 12.93 1.60 -15.80
C LEU A 276 11.47 1.61 -15.38
N ARG A 277 11.19 2.22 -14.23
CA ARG A 277 9.83 2.51 -13.77
C ARG A 277 9.51 3.99 -13.94
N GLN A 278 8.43 4.29 -14.63
CA GLN A 278 7.88 5.65 -14.66
C GLN A 278 6.88 5.80 -13.52
N ILE A 279 7.16 6.64 -12.52
CA ILE A 279 6.12 7.11 -11.59
C ILE A 279 5.32 8.17 -12.35
N LEU A 280 4.18 7.79 -12.92
CA LEU A 280 3.21 8.76 -13.41
C LEU A 280 2.60 9.45 -12.20
N THR A 281 3.16 10.61 -11.83
CA THR A 281 2.51 11.54 -10.92
C THR A 281 1.30 12.11 -11.65
N PHE A 282 0.12 11.57 -11.38
CA PHE A 282 -1.11 12.16 -11.93
C PHE A 282 -1.40 13.45 -11.16
N ILE A 283 -0.93 14.58 -11.68
CA ILE A 283 -1.52 15.88 -11.36
C ILE A 283 -2.88 15.87 -12.07
N PRO A 284 -4.02 15.89 -11.36
CA PRO A 284 -5.29 16.07 -12.04
C PRO A 284 -5.24 17.45 -12.70
N LYS A 285 -5.14 17.48 -14.04
CA LYS A 285 -5.34 18.70 -14.81
C LYS A 285 -6.78 19.20 -14.54
N SER A 286 -6.85 20.22 -13.69
CA SER A 286 -7.94 21.20 -13.54
C SER A 286 -9.38 20.70 -13.36
N SER A 287 -9.88 20.99 -12.15
CA SER A 287 -11.18 21.64 -11.86
C SER A 287 -12.49 20.84 -12.00
N ARG A 288 -13.05 20.42 -10.86
CA ARG A 288 -14.16 21.15 -10.21
C ARG A 288 -14.29 20.63 -8.77
N SER A 289 -14.22 21.54 -7.82
CA SER A 289 -14.61 21.30 -6.43
C SER A 289 -16.03 20.71 -6.41
N VAL A 290 -16.17 19.43 -6.05
CA VAL A 290 -17.46 18.91 -5.60
C VAL A 290 -17.69 19.51 -4.21
N SER A 291 -18.26 20.70 -4.20
CA SER A 291 -18.84 21.29 -3.00
C SER A 291 -19.95 20.34 -2.53
N CYS A 292 -19.65 19.58 -1.48
CA CYS A 292 -20.68 18.94 -0.68
C CYS A 292 -21.50 20.06 -0.04
N ARG A 293 -22.58 20.50 -0.70
CA ARG A 293 -23.53 21.47 -0.16
C ARG A 293 -24.13 20.87 1.12
N ARG A 294 -23.61 21.27 2.27
CA ARG A 294 -24.36 21.24 3.53
C ARG A 294 -25.58 22.14 3.33
N SER A 295 -26.76 21.55 3.21
CA SER A 295 -28.02 22.28 3.30
C SER A 295 -28.13 22.87 4.72
N ARG A 296 -27.78 24.16 4.85
CA ARG A 296 -28.24 24.97 5.98
C ARG A 296 -29.74 25.18 5.78
N GLN A 297 -30.57 24.38 6.44
CA GLN A 297 -31.96 24.76 6.68
C GLN A 297 -31.97 26.01 7.57
N SER A 298 -32.39 27.13 6.98
CA SER A 298 -32.74 28.35 7.70
C SER A 298 -33.91 28.04 8.65
N ARG A 299 -33.67 28.13 9.95
CA ARG A 299 -34.74 28.25 10.95
C ARG A 299 -35.38 29.64 10.81
N GLY A 300 -36.44 29.71 10.01
CA GLY A 300 -37.40 30.82 10.07
C GLY A 300 -38.24 30.67 11.32
N ARG A 301 -37.99 31.52 12.32
CA ARG A 301 -38.87 31.72 13.48
C ARG A 301 -40.20 32.30 12.96
N GLN A 302 -41.28 31.55 13.10
CA GLN A 302 -42.62 32.13 13.21
C GLN A 302 -42.93 32.33 14.69
N ARG A 303 -43.23 33.58 15.07
CA ARG A 303 -44.07 33.97 16.21
C ARG A 303 -44.45 35.45 16.07
N PRO A 304 -45.56 35.87 16.69
CA PRO A 304 -46.95 35.50 16.42
C PRO A 304 -47.58 36.44 15.39
#